data_AF-A0A9N9I259-F1
#
_entry.id   AF-A0A9N9I259-F1
#
_cell.length_a   1.000
_cell.length_b   1.000
_cell.length_c   1.000
_cell.angle_alpha   90.00
_cell.angle_beta   90.00
_cell.angle_gamma   90.00
#
_symmetry.space_group_name_H-M   'P 1'
#
loop_
_entity.id
_entity.type
_entity.pdbx_description
1 polymer ?
#
loop_
_entity_poly.entity_id
_entity_poly.type
_entity_poly.pdbx_seq_one_letter_code
_entity_poly.pdbx_strand_id
1 'polypeptide(L)'
;MLILSLLNKYDDLILNNASQISSIESSLRTLTYVLPGRFADAEFASEALFAALNLIGLYHDSILARAAENLPPSKKPSPSPHNRYTRYWINSSKTYQRASLALTFLQYTDVLLEMGVQKKWGKEIKWKLISIIELIKVICRIILLYKTHERTVIEPTIPRREIDPSIFNSEDLNKSNGDAMNHEQRESDTWVGRYTNRVHDSISIVRKGCAQYSQNYDVNEYLMGKVLMVEDVRKPPDLNCRPLSLPITSIKHKYPAGTDGYQR
;
A
#
# COMPACT_ATOMS: atom_id res chain seq x y z
N MET A 1 -8.99 -20.45 19.87
CA MET A 1 -9.98 -19.36 20.02
C MET A 1 -9.40 -18.10 20.66
N LEU A 2 -8.67 -18.19 21.79
CA LEU A 2 -8.12 -17.01 22.49
C LEU A 2 -7.11 -16.18 21.67
N ILE A 3 -6.21 -16.82 20.92
CA ILE A 3 -5.21 -16.11 20.10
C ILE A 3 -5.90 -15.30 18.99
N LEU A 4 -6.94 -15.86 18.37
CA LEU A 4 -7.68 -15.19 17.30
C LEU A 4 -8.50 -14.00 17.83
N SER A 5 -9.11 -14.12 19.01
CA SER A 5 -9.84 -13.02 19.63
C SER A 5 -8.92 -11.91 20.14
N LEU A 6 -7.72 -12.25 20.63
CA LEU A 6 -6.68 -11.27 20.95
C LEU A 6 -6.19 -10.54 19.70
N LEU A 7 -6.01 -11.24 18.59
CA LEU A 7 -5.58 -10.64 17.34
C LEU A 7 -6.63 -9.66 16.79
N ASN A 8 -7.91 -10.04 16.81
CA ASN A 8 -8.98 -9.16 16.38
C ASN A 8 -9.07 -7.90 17.26
N LYS A 9 -8.93 -8.04 18.59
CA LYS A 9 -8.87 -6.88 19.50
C LYS A 9 -7.67 -5.99 19.21
N TYR A 10 -6.53 -6.58 18.86
CA TYR A 10 -5.34 -5.82 18.47
C TYR A 10 -5.56 -5.07 17.15
N ASP A 11 -6.22 -5.70 16.17
CA ASP A 11 -6.59 -5.05 14.91
C ASP A 11 -7.50 -3.83 15.16
N ASP A 12 -8.52 -3.97 16.01
CA ASP A 12 -9.40 -2.86 16.40
C ASP A 12 -8.64 -1.73 17.13
N LEU A 13 -7.72 -2.09 18.05
CA LEU A 13 -6.87 -1.11 18.74
C LEU A 13 -5.94 -0.37 17.77
N ILE A 14 -5.43 -1.04 16.74
CA ILE A 14 -4.60 -0.41 15.71
C ILE A 14 -5.42 0.56 14.88
N LEU A 15 -6.62 0.17 14.46
CA LEU A 15 -7.47 1.01 13.62
C LEU A 15 -7.91 2.28 14.35
N ASN A 16 -8.26 2.17 15.64
CA ASN A 16 -8.71 3.31 16.44
C ASN A 16 -7.57 4.27 16.83
N ASN A 17 -6.30 3.82 16.79
CA ASN A 17 -5.15 4.61 17.22
C ASN A 17 -4.05 4.69 16.15
N ALA A 18 -4.42 4.58 14.87
CA ALA A 18 -3.47 4.45 13.77
C ALA A 18 -2.45 5.61 13.72
N SER A 19 -2.89 6.84 14.03
CA SER A 19 -2.00 8.02 14.08
C SER A 19 -1.00 7.98 15.24
N GLN A 20 -1.43 7.52 16.41
CA GLN A 20 -0.56 7.40 17.59
C GLN A 20 0.48 6.32 17.37
N ILE A 21 0.08 5.19 16.81
CA ILE A 21 0.97 4.07 16.49
C ILE A 21 2.00 4.49 15.44
N SER A 22 1.59 5.21 14.39
CA SER A 22 2.52 5.76 13.40
C SER A 22 3.53 6.74 14.02
N SER A 23 3.11 7.52 15.03
CA SER A 23 3.98 8.45 15.74
C SER A 23 4.99 7.71 16.65
N ILE A 24 4.53 6.67 17.34
CA ILE A 24 5.39 5.79 18.15
C ILE A 24 6.41 5.08 17.26
N GLU A 25 5.97 4.53 16.13
CA GLU A 25 6.83 3.88 15.15
C GLU A 25 7.92 4.84 14.65
N SER A 26 7.54 6.07 14.31
CA SER A 26 8.46 7.12 13.85
C SER A 26 9.46 7.53 14.93
N SER A 27 9.00 7.62 16.19
CA SER A 27 9.83 7.94 17.34
C SER A 27 10.83 6.82 17.63
N LEU A 28 10.40 5.56 17.57
CA LEU A 28 11.26 4.39 17.74
C LEU A 28 12.28 4.26 16.61
N ARG A 29 11.89 4.55 15.37
CA ARG A 29 12.81 4.60 14.23
C ARG A 29 13.88 5.67 14.42
N THR A 30 13.49 6.85 14.90
CA THR A 30 14.44 7.92 15.26
C THR A 30 15.36 7.49 16.39
N LEU A 31 14.83 6.85 17.44
CA LEU A 31 15.62 6.32 18.55
C LEU A 31 16.64 5.26 18.10
N THR A 32 16.28 4.46 17.08
CA THR A 32 17.16 3.43 16.51
C THR A 32 18.42 4.05 15.92
N TYR A 33 18.33 5.23 15.30
CA TYR A 33 19.49 5.96 14.78
C TYR A 33 20.35 6.63 15.86
N VAL A 34 19.81 6.86 17.06
CA VAL A 34 20.50 7.51 18.18
C VAL A 34 21.26 6.50 19.06
N LEU A 35 20.86 5.23 19.05
CA LEU A 35 21.47 4.18 19.86
C LEU A 35 22.89 3.70 19.48
N PRO A 36 23.37 3.78 18.21
CA PRO A 36 24.65 3.20 17.83
C PRO A 36 25.81 3.86 18.58
N GLY A 37 26.74 3.06 19.12
CA GLY A 37 28.01 3.54 19.68
C GLY A 37 28.09 3.66 21.21
N ARG A 38 27.00 3.48 21.97
CA ARG A 38 27.05 3.59 23.45
C ARG A 38 27.32 2.28 24.20
N PHE A 39 27.10 1.11 23.59
CA PHE A 39 27.36 -0.19 24.21
C PHE A 39 28.00 -1.16 23.21
N ALA A 40 28.79 -2.11 23.70
CA ALA A 40 29.42 -3.15 22.87
C ALA A 40 28.40 -4.01 22.09
N ASP A 41 27.20 -4.17 22.64
CA ASP A 41 26.08 -4.89 22.01
C ASP A 41 25.03 -3.93 21.41
N ALA A 42 25.26 -2.61 21.42
CA ALA A 42 24.29 -1.63 20.92
C ALA A 42 24.02 -1.80 19.42
N GLU A 43 25.04 -2.14 18.64
CA GLU A 43 24.92 -2.35 17.19
C GLU A 43 23.91 -3.47 16.89
N PHE A 44 24.12 -4.66 17.46
CA PHE A 44 23.20 -5.79 17.32
C PHE A 44 21.78 -5.47 17.83
N ALA A 45 21.67 -4.78 18.97
CA ALA A 45 20.38 -4.40 19.54
C ALA A 45 19.64 -3.38 18.66
N SER A 46 20.35 -2.41 18.08
CA SER A 46 19.78 -1.40 17.18
C SER A 46 19.32 -2.02 15.87
N GLU A 47 20.07 -2.98 15.32
CA GLU A 47 19.65 -3.72 14.12
C GLU A 47 18.46 -4.65 14.41
N ALA A 48 18.43 -5.30 15.58
CA ALA A 48 17.28 -6.09 16.00
C ALA A 48 16.01 -5.23 16.16
N LEU A 49 16.15 -4.04 16.75
CA LEU A 49 15.07 -3.08 16.87
C LEU A 49 14.62 -2.58 15.50
N PHE A 50 15.55 -2.26 14.60
CA PHE A 50 15.27 -1.84 13.24
C PHE A 50 14.48 -2.92 12.48
N ALA A 51 14.97 -4.16 12.49
CA ALA A 51 14.29 -5.29 11.85
C ALA A 51 12.89 -5.50 12.45
N ALA A 52 12.76 -5.49 13.77
CA ALA A 52 11.47 -5.64 14.44
C ALA A 52 10.48 -4.53 14.06
N LEU A 53 10.92 -3.27 14.03
CA LEU A 53 10.08 -2.14 13.64
C LEU A 53 9.60 -2.26 12.20
N ASN A 54 10.48 -2.64 11.26
CA ASN A 54 10.08 -2.83 9.87
C ASN A 54 9.10 -4.01 9.69
N LEU A 55 9.26 -5.10 10.45
CA LEU A 55 8.32 -6.22 10.45
C LEU A 55 6.96 -5.86 11.06
N ILE A 56 6.95 -5.08 12.14
CA ILE A 56 5.72 -4.56 12.74
C ILE A 56 5.03 -3.61 11.75
N GLY A 57 5.78 -2.71 11.11
CA GLY A 57 5.27 -1.83 10.06
C GLY A 57 4.63 -2.61 8.91
N LEU A 58 5.28 -3.68 8.44
CA LEU A 58 4.75 -4.57 7.41
C LEU A 58 3.43 -5.24 7.84
N TYR A 59 3.30 -5.60 9.12
CA TYR A 59 2.05 -6.15 9.68
C TYR A 59 0.96 -5.09 9.75
N HIS A 60 1.27 -3.88 10.24
CA HIS A 60 0.33 -2.76 10.28
C HIS A 60 -0.18 -2.41 8.88
N ASP A 61 0.72 -2.37 7.89
CA ASP A 61 0.36 -2.12 6.50
C ASP A 61 -0.63 -3.17 5.98
N SER A 62 -0.49 -4.43 6.40
CA SER A 62 -1.42 -5.50 6.04
C SER A 62 -2.82 -5.32 6.65
N ILE A 63 -2.92 -4.75 7.86
CA ILE A 63 -4.20 -4.43 8.52
C ILE A 63 -4.83 -3.22 7.85
N LEU A 64 -4.07 -2.14 7.67
CA LEU A 64 -4.54 -0.92 7.01
C LEU A 64 -5.02 -1.22 5.58
N ALA A 65 -4.31 -2.08 4.85
CA ALA A 65 -4.71 -2.50 3.50
C ALA A 65 -6.06 -3.23 3.50
N ARG A 66 -6.33 -4.08 4.49
CA ARG A 66 -7.63 -4.79 4.65
C ARG A 66 -8.74 -3.83 5.08
N ALA A 67 -8.46 -2.94 6.01
CA ALA A 67 -9.42 -1.94 6.47
C ALA A 67 -9.81 -0.97 5.34
N ALA A 68 -8.85 -0.55 4.51
CA ALA A 68 -9.10 0.31 3.35
C ALA A 68 -9.99 -0.36 2.28
N GLU A 69 -9.99 -1.69 2.17
CA GLU A 69 -10.90 -2.41 1.26
C GLU A 69 -12.36 -2.36 1.72
N ASN A 70 -12.58 -2.30 3.03
CA ASN A 70 -13.88 -2.24 3.68
C ASN A 70 -14.47 -0.82 3.75
N LEU A 71 -13.69 0.22 3.47
CA LEU A 71 -14.17 1.60 3.47
C LEU A 71 -15.20 1.85 2.34
N PRO A 72 -16.13 2.80 2.51
CA PRO A 72 -17.03 3.24 1.44
C PRO A 72 -16.25 3.88 0.27
N PRO A 73 -16.77 3.82 -0.96
CA PRO A 73 -16.09 4.30 -2.18
C PRO A 73 -15.68 5.78 -2.13
N SER A 74 -16.37 6.61 -1.35
CA SER A 74 -16.01 8.01 -1.07
C SER A 74 -14.65 8.17 -0.43
N LYS A 75 -14.33 7.31 0.53
CA LYS A 75 -13.15 7.41 1.38
C LYS A 75 -12.01 6.50 0.95
N LYS A 76 -12.20 5.69 -0.09
CA LYS A 76 -11.12 4.87 -0.64
C LYS A 76 -10.06 5.78 -1.26
N PRO A 77 -8.80 5.73 -0.78
CA PRO A 77 -7.73 6.48 -1.42
C PRO A 77 -7.51 5.94 -2.84
N SER A 78 -7.30 6.83 -3.80
CA SER A 78 -6.89 6.45 -5.16
C SER A 78 -5.52 5.79 -5.08
N PRO A 79 -5.37 4.50 -5.45
CA PRO A 79 -4.09 3.83 -5.36
C PRO A 79 -3.12 4.41 -6.40
N SER A 80 -1.87 4.67 -6.00
CA SER A 80 -0.81 5.01 -6.95
C SER A 80 -0.69 3.96 -8.08
N PRO A 81 -0.25 4.36 -9.29
CA PRO A 81 0.00 3.43 -10.39
C PRO A 81 0.88 2.22 -9.98
N HIS A 82 1.91 2.46 -9.15
CA HIS A 82 2.79 1.40 -8.63
C HIS A 82 2.03 0.40 -7.73
N ASN A 83 1.20 0.93 -6.82
CA ASN A 83 0.40 0.12 -5.91
C ASN A 83 -0.67 -0.67 -6.64
N ARG A 84 -1.28 -0.09 -7.67
CA ARG A 84 -2.27 -0.77 -8.51
C ARG A 84 -1.64 -1.90 -9.32
N TYR A 85 -0.46 -1.70 -9.87
CA TYR A 85 0.33 -2.75 -10.51
C TYR A 85 0.67 -3.88 -9.54
N THR A 86 1.22 -3.53 -8.38
CA THR A 86 1.69 -4.51 -7.40
C THR A 86 0.52 -5.30 -6.79
N ARG A 87 -0.60 -4.63 -6.45
CA ARG A 87 -1.82 -5.28 -5.97
C ARG A 87 -2.43 -6.22 -7.01
N TYR A 88 -2.41 -5.86 -8.28
CA TYR A 88 -2.92 -6.73 -9.35
C TYR A 88 -2.18 -8.07 -9.38
N TRP A 89 -0.85 -8.06 -9.34
CA TRP A 89 -0.05 -9.29 -9.35
C TRP A 89 -0.17 -10.09 -8.04
N ILE A 90 -0.23 -9.40 -6.91
CA ILE A 90 -0.48 -10.04 -5.60
C ILE A 90 -1.84 -10.76 -5.59
N ASN A 91 -2.89 -10.11 -6.07
CA ASN A 91 -4.23 -10.69 -6.10
C ASN A 91 -4.37 -11.79 -7.15
N SER A 92 -3.61 -11.71 -8.25
CA SER A 92 -3.63 -12.73 -9.30
C SER A 92 -2.98 -14.04 -8.88
N SER A 93 -1.97 -14.03 -8.00
CA SER A 93 -1.27 -15.25 -7.60
C SER A 93 -0.81 -15.26 -6.14
N LYS A 94 -1.26 -16.27 -5.39
CA LYS A 94 -0.78 -16.55 -4.02
C LYS A 94 0.71 -16.85 -3.97
N THR A 95 1.28 -17.40 -5.04
CA THR A 95 2.74 -17.67 -5.11
C THR A 95 3.54 -16.38 -5.23
N TYR A 96 3.06 -15.43 -6.03
CA TYR A 96 3.66 -14.09 -6.16
C TYR A 96 3.59 -13.36 -4.81
N GLN A 97 2.43 -13.38 -4.15
CA GLN A 97 2.23 -12.78 -2.84
C GLN A 97 3.20 -13.34 -1.78
N ARG A 98 3.35 -14.67 -1.72
CA ARG A 98 4.27 -15.31 -0.77
C ARG A 98 5.73 -14.99 -1.09
N ALA A 99 6.10 -14.98 -2.36
CA ALA A 99 7.46 -14.69 -2.79
C ALA A 99 7.83 -13.22 -2.51
N SER A 100 6.96 -12.26 -2.80
CA SER A 100 7.21 -10.84 -2.52
C SER A 100 7.28 -10.56 -1.01
N LEU A 101 6.41 -11.20 -0.22
CA LEU A 101 6.44 -11.11 1.24
C LEU A 101 7.69 -11.75 1.83
N ALA A 102 8.09 -12.93 1.36
CA ALA A 102 9.32 -13.59 1.81
C ALA A 102 10.56 -12.76 1.44
N LEU A 103 10.61 -12.19 0.24
CA LEU A 103 11.71 -11.33 -0.20
C LEU A 103 11.86 -10.11 0.70
N THR A 104 10.74 -9.45 1.05
CA THR A 104 10.76 -8.28 1.93
C THR A 104 11.12 -8.64 3.37
N PHE A 105 10.59 -9.75 3.88
CA PHE A 105 10.96 -10.28 5.19
C PHE A 105 12.46 -10.58 5.28
N LEU A 106 13.03 -11.22 4.26
CA LEU A 106 14.46 -11.49 4.18
C LEU A 106 15.27 -10.20 4.11
N GLN A 107 14.82 -9.20 3.37
CA GLN A 107 15.52 -7.92 3.25
C GLN A 107 15.57 -7.12 4.58
N TYR A 108 14.59 -7.30 5.46
CA TYR A 108 14.60 -6.67 6.79
C TYR A 108 15.39 -7.47 7.83
N THR A 109 15.65 -8.76 7.58
CA THR A 109 16.27 -9.65 8.56
C THR A 109 17.69 -10.09 8.18
N ASP A 110 18.18 -9.78 6.98
CA ASP A 110 19.49 -10.23 6.49
C ASP A 110 20.65 -9.71 7.35
N VAL A 111 20.68 -8.41 7.66
CA VAL A 111 21.69 -7.79 8.54
C VAL A 111 21.63 -8.39 9.95
N LEU A 112 20.43 -8.55 10.49
CA LEU A 112 20.22 -9.14 11.82
C LEU A 112 20.73 -10.59 11.89
N LEU A 113 20.47 -11.38 10.85
CA LEU A 113 20.94 -12.75 10.73
C LEU A 113 22.46 -12.81 10.57
N GLU A 114 23.05 -11.91 9.79
CA GLU A 114 24.51 -11.80 9.66
C GLU A 114 25.16 -11.55 11.02
N MET A 115 24.70 -10.53 11.74
CA MET A 115 25.26 -10.17 13.05
C MET A 115 24.99 -11.26 14.10
N GLY A 116 23.80 -11.87 14.07
CA GLY A 116 23.42 -12.96 14.98
C GLY A 116 24.28 -14.21 14.80
N VAL A 117 24.61 -14.57 13.56
CA VAL A 117 25.49 -15.71 13.27
C VAL A 117 26.94 -15.40 13.59
N GLN A 118 27.42 -14.19 13.28
CA GLN A 118 28.76 -13.76 13.63
C GLN A 118 29.01 -13.86 15.14
N LYS A 119 28.03 -13.48 15.96
CA LYS A 119 28.12 -13.53 17.44
C LYS A 119 28.16 -14.95 17.99
N LYS A 120 27.45 -15.91 17.38
CA LYS A 120 27.29 -17.27 17.93
C LYS A 120 28.21 -18.32 17.30
N TRP A 121 28.52 -18.21 16.01
CA TRP A 121 29.15 -19.27 15.21
C TRP A 121 30.40 -18.82 14.44
N GLY A 122 30.85 -17.58 14.64
CA GLY A 122 32.09 -17.07 14.05
C GLY A 122 32.01 -16.77 12.55
N LYS A 123 33.16 -16.42 11.96
CA LYS A 123 33.23 -15.85 10.59
C LYS A 123 33.01 -16.86 9.47
N GLU A 124 33.35 -18.12 9.66
CA GLU A 124 33.25 -19.14 8.60
C GLU A 124 31.80 -19.46 8.24
N ILE A 125 30.93 -19.57 9.25
CA ILE A 125 29.50 -19.85 9.04
C ILE A 125 28.78 -18.60 8.55
N LYS A 126 29.27 -17.40 8.90
CA LYS A 126 28.73 -16.13 8.40
C LYS A 126 28.65 -16.09 6.87
N TRP A 127 29.75 -16.41 6.19
CA TRP A 127 29.80 -16.39 4.73
C TRP A 127 28.89 -17.44 4.09
N LYS A 128 28.76 -18.62 4.71
CA LYS A 128 27.81 -19.65 4.26
C LYS A 128 26.36 -19.17 4.38
N LEU A 129 26.00 -18.54 5.49
CA LEU A 129 24.66 -17.99 5.70
C LEU A 129 24.34 -16.90 4.67
N ILE A 130 25.24 -15.93 4.49
CA ILE A 130 25.08 -14.85 3.51
C ILE A 130 24.85 -15.43 2.12
N SER A 131 25.64 -16.42 1.71
CA SER A 131 25.49 -17.08 0.42
C SER A 131 24.14 -17.80 0.27
N ILE A 132 23.64 -18.44 1.33
CA ILE A 132 22.32 -19.11 1.33
C ILE A 132 21.19 -18.07 1.24
N ILE A 133 21.24 -17.01 2.05
CA ILE A 133 20.23 -15.95 2.05
C ILE A 133 20.17 -15.27 0.68
N GLU A 134 21.34 -14.94 0.11
CA GLU A 134 21.41 -14.31 -1.21
C GLU A 134 20.87 -15.23 -2.30
N LEU A 135 21.19 -16.54 -2.25
CA LEU A 135 20.63 -17.53 -3.16
C LEU A 135 19.10 -17.60 -3.05
N ILE A 136 18.54 -17.57 -1.83
CA ILE A 136 17.09 -17.55 -1.61
C ILE A 136 16.47 -16.27 -2.19
N LYS A 137 17.08 -15.10 -1.98
CA LYS A 137 16.62 -13.83 -2.56
C LYS A 137 16.61 -13.88 -4.09
N VAL A 138 17.64 -14.44 -4.70
CA VAL A 138 17.73 -14.65 -6.16
C VAL A 138 16.63 -15.59 -6.65
N ILE A 139 16.41 -16.73 -5.98
CA ILE A 139 15.33 -17.66 -6.31
C ILE A 139 13.95 -16.97 -6.23
N CYS A 140 13.70 -16.20 -5.17
CA CYS A 140 12.48 -15.41 -5.05
C CYS A 140 12.31 -14.42 -6.20
N ARG A 141 13.37 -13.69 -6.59
CA ARG A 141 13.35 -12.77 -7.73
C ARG A 141 13.09 -13.49 -9.06
N ILE A 142 13.67 -14.68 -9.27
CA ILE A 142 13.42 -15.50 -10.46
C ILE A 142 11.96 -15.97 -10.51
N ILE A 143 11.39 -16.41 -9.39
CA ILE A 143 9.98 -16.80 -9.31
C ILE A 143 9.06 -15.63 -9.66
N LEU A 144 9.35 -14.43 -9.14
CA LEU A 144 8.61 -13.21 -9.46
C LEU A 144 8.71 -12.88 -10.96
N LEU A 145 9.91 -12.94 -11.53
CA LEU A 145 10.14 -12.69 -12.96
C LEU A 145 9.36 -13.67 -13.85
N TYR A 146 9.42 -14.96 -13.52
CA TYR A 146 8.72 -16.00 -14.26
C TYR A 146 7.20 -15.80 -14.23
N LYS A 147 6.65 -15.41 -13.07
CA LYS A 147 5.21 -15.13 -12.93
C LYS A 147 4.75 -13.82 -13.57
N THR A 148 5.67 -12.87 -13.76
CA THR A 148 5.36 -11.56 -14.37
C THR A 148 5.65 -11.54 -15.89
N HIS A 149 5.87 -12.71 -16.50
CA HIS A 149 6.16 -12.85 -17.93
C HIS A 149 7.33 -11.98 -18.40
N GLU A 150 8.48 -12.09 -17.71
CA GLU A 150 9.75 -11.44 -18.07
C GLU A 150 9.75 -9.90 -18.03
N ARG A 151 8.73 -9.29 -17.41
CA ARG A 151 8.71 -7.85 -17.18
C ARG A 151 9.68 -7.48 -16.06
N THR A 152 10.29 -6.31 -16.18
CA THR A 152 11.20 -5.76 -15.16
C THR A 152 10.50 -5.74 -13.80
N VAL A 153 11.09 -6.44 -12.82
CA VAL A 153 10.60 -6.45 -11.44
C VAL A 153 10.70 -5.03 -10.91
N ILE A 154 9.58 -4.44 -10.51
CA ILE A 154 9.56 -3.11 -9.93
C ILE A 154 9.94 -3.23 -8.46
N GLU A 155 10.98 -2.52 -8.03
CA GLU A 155 11.32 -2.39 -6.62
C GLU A 155 10.58 -1.16 -6.04
N PRO A 156 9.83 -1.28 -4.93
CA PRO A 156 9.59 -2.44 -4.05
C PRO A 156 8.51 -3.41 -4.56
N THR A 157 8.68 -4.71 -4.25
CA THR A 157 7.77 -5.80 -4.66
C THR A 157 6.48 -5.88 -3.83
N ILE A 158 6.37 -5.06 -2.78
CA ILE A 158 5.19 -4.89 -1.93
C ILE A 158 4.59 -3.50 -2.15
N PRO A 159 3.25 -3.33 -2.08
CA PRO A 159 2.63 -2.03 -2.19
C PRO A 159 3.20 -1.08 -1.14
N ARG A 160 3.56 0.14 -1.57
CA ARG A 160 4.00 1.21 -0.67
C ARG A 160 2.85 1.62 0.25
N ARG A 161 3.16 1.92 1.51
CA ARG A 161 2.22 2.49 2.47
C ARG A 161 1.88 3.92 2.05
N GLU A 162 0.79 4.06 1.30
CA GLU A 162 0.22 5.35 0.88
C GLU A 162 -1.06 5.71 1.64
N ILE A 163 -1.54 4.79 2.49
CA ILE A 163 -2.73 5.01 3.31
C ILE A 163 -2.32 5.91 4.47
N ASP A 164 -2.73 7.17 4.41
CA ASP A 164 -2.60 8.08 5.55
C ASP A 164 -3.46 7.54 6.70
N PRO A 165 -2.87 7.25 7.88
CA PRO A 165 -3.63 6.82 9.05
C PRO A 165 -4.71 7.83 9.49
N SER A 166 -4.64 9.09 9.06
CA SER A 166 -5.65 10.12 9.33
C SER A 166 -7.05 9.79 8.79
N ILE A 167 -7.14 8.95 7.74
CA ILE A 167 -8.41 8.57 7.09
C ILE A 167 -9.32 7.82 8.09
N PHE A 168 -8.75 6.98 8.94
CA PHE A 168 -9.50 6.17 9.91
C PHE A 168 -9.97 6.98 11.13
N ASN A 169 -9.18 7.95 11.60
CA ASN A 169 -9.56 8.82 12.72
C ASN A 169 -10.78 9.72 12.41
N SER A 170 -11.02 10.02 11.13
CA SER A 170 -12.16 10.83 10.70
C SER A 170 -13.52 10.15 10.93
N GLU A 171 -13.55 8.82 11.11
CA GLU A 171 -14.79 8.09 11.37
C GLU A 171 -15.33 8.32 12.78
N ASP A 172 -14.44 8.44 13.77
CA ASP A 172 -14.83 8.63 15.17
C ASP A 172 -15.20 10.09 15.47
N LEU A 173 -14.55 11.07 14.82
CA LEU A 173 -14.93 12.48 14.95
C LEU A 173 -16.34 12.77 14.41
N ASN A 174 -16.77 12.04 13.37
CA ASN A 174 -18.11 12.18 12.81
C ASN A 174 -19.19 11.40 13.59
N LYS A 175 -18.80 10.35 14.33
CA LYS A 175 -19.73 9.64 15.22
C LYS A 175 -19.89 10.34 16.57
N SER A 176 -18.81 10.93 17.12
CA SER A 176 -18.82 11.51 18.46
C SER A 176 -19.45 12.91 18.54
N ASN A 177 -19.59 13.65 17.43
CA ASN A 177 -20.25 14.96 17.41
C ASN A 177 -21.76 14.88 17.06
N GLY A 178 -22.33 13.68 16.90
CA GLY A 178 -23.70 13.46 16.40
C GLY A 178 -24.79 13.27 17.46
N ASP A 179 -24.48 13.39 18.76
CA ASP A 179 -25.42 13.13 19.85
C ASP A 179 -25.98 14.40 20.51
N ALA A 180 -26.31 15.42 19.70
CA ALA A 180 -27.18 16.52 20.13
C ALA A 180 -27.96 17.12 18.94
N MET A 181 -29.23 16.73 18.84
CA MET A 181 -30.34 17.44 18.16
C MET A 181 -30.21 17.75 16.65
N ASN A 182 -30.77 16.87 15.81
CA ASN A 182 -31.91 17.23 14.93
C ASN A 182 -32.45 16.01 14.18
N HIS A 183 -33.77 15.87 14.20
CA HIS A 183 -34.53 14.79 13.56
C HIS A 183 -35.01 15.27 12.18
N GLU A 184 -34.09 15.55 11.25
CA GLU A 184 -34.41 15.74 9.84
C GLU A 184 -33.68 14.69 9.01
N GLN A 185 -34.47 13.86 8.34
CA GLN A 185 -34.16 13.02 7.18
C GLN A 185 -32.67 12.73 6.96
N ARG A 186 -32.14 11.67 7.57
CA ARG A 186 -30.80 11.13 7.25
C ARG A 186 -30.78 10.69 5.78
N GLU A 187 -30.43 11.61 4.88
CA GLU A 187 -29.93 11.25 3.56
C GLU A 187 -28.70 10.38 3.76
N SER A 188 -28.79 9.11 3.35
CA SER A 188 -27.67 8.20 3.45
C SER A 188 -26.49 8.73 2.63
N ASP A 189 -25.30 8.74 3.24
CA ASP A 189 -24.06 9.19 2.59
C ASP A 189 -23.72 8.30 1.37
N THR A 190 -24.32 7.13 1.26
CA THR A 190 -24.21 6.27 0.10
C THR A 190 -25.58 5.91 -0.46
N TRP A 191 -25.65 5.72 -1.77
CA TRP A 191 -26.82 5.24 -2.50
C TRP A 191 -26.46 4.02 -3.33
N VAL A 192 -27.34 3.03 -3.38
CA VAL A 192 -27.13 1.82 -4.18
C VAL A 192 -27.92 1.93 -5.48
N GLY A 193 -27.22 1.83 -6.60
CA GLY A 193 -27.83 1.86 -7.91
C GLY A 193 -28.80 0.70 -8.10
N ARG A 194 -30.07 1.00 -8.37
CA ARG A 194 -31.15 0.00 -8.51
C ARG A 194 -30.84 -1.12 -9.52
N TYR A 195 -30.14 -0.79 -10.60
CA TYR A 195 -29.85 -1.72 -11.70
C TYR A 195 -28.41 -2.27 -11.66
N THR A 196 -27.48 -1.50 -11.10
CA THR A 196 -26.05 -1.85 -11.06
C THR A 196 -25.68 -2.56 -9.76
N ASN A 197 -26.53 -2.46 -8.73
CA ASN A 197 -26.25 -2.85 -7.34
C ASN A 197 -24.91 -2.33 -6.82
N ARG A 198 -24.43 -1.21 -7.39
CA ARG A 198 -23.17 -0.56 -7.02
C ARG A 198 -23.48 0.54 -6.01
N VAL A 199 -22.65 0.60 -4.97
CA VAL A 199 -22.67 1.67 -3.99
C VAL A 199 -22.00 2.90 -4.60
N HIS A 200 -22.72 4.01 -4.62
CA HIS A 200 -22.25 5.33 -5.04
C HIS A 200 -22.33 6.30 -3.87
N ASP A 201 -21.50 7.32 -3.89
CA ASP A 201 -21.57 8.42 -2.93
C ASP A 201 -22.78 9.29 -3.24
N SER A 202 -23.54 9.68 -2.22
CA SER A 202 -24.62 10.63 -2.39
C SER A 202 -24.07 12.05 -2.50
N ILE A 203 -24.80 12.91 -3.21
CA ILE A 203 -24.39 14.29 -3.45
C ILE A 203 -24.25 15.11 -2.16
N SER A 204 -24.88 14.66 -1.07
CA SER A 204 -24.79 15.29 0.24
C SER A 204 -23.37 15.21 0.83
N ILE A 205 -22.53 14.24 0.42
CA ILE A 205 -21.10 14.19 0.81
C ILE A 205 -20.35 15.41 0.27
N VAL A 206 -20.58 15.78 -1.00
CA VAL A 206 -19.93 16.95 -1.62
C VAL A 206 -20.34 18.23 -0.88
N ARG A 207 -21.61 18.29 -0.44
CA ARG A 207 -22.16 19.41 0.34
C ARG A 207 -21.60 19.48 1.76
N LYS A 208 -21.42 18.33 2.44
CA LYS A 208 -20.87 18.23 3.80
C LYS A 208 -19.36 18.52 3.84
N GLY A 209 -18.60 18.05 2.85
CA GLY A 209 -17.16 18.37 2.73
C GLY A 209 -16.90 19.87 2.61
N CYS A 210 -17.76 20.58 1.87
CA CYS A 210 -17.74 22.04 1.73
C CYS A 210 -18.09 22.79 3.04
N ALA A 211 -18.77 22.15 4.00
CA ALA A 211 -19.18 22.78 5.26
C ALA A 211 -18.16 22.61 6.40
N GLN A 212 -17.27 21.61 6.34
CA GLN A 212 -16.40 21.22 7.46
C GLN A 212 -14.94 21.68 7.31
N TYR A 213 -14.51 22.01 6.10
CA TYR A 213 -13.25 22.70 5.82
C TYR A 213 -13.56 24.06 5.24
N SER A 214 -12.93 25.10 5.80
CA SER A 214 -12.98 26.52 5.39
C SER A 214 -13.34 26.72 3.91
N GLN A 215 -14.27 27.66 3.64
CA GLN A 215 -14.85 28.26 2.41
C GLN A 215 -14.18 28.06 1.02
N ASN A 216 -13.01 27.44 0.92
CA ASN A 216 -12.25 27.09 -0.29
C ASN A 216 -12.10 25.57 -0.50
N TYR A 217 -13.08 24.73 -0.10
CA TYR A 217 -13.14 23.37 -0.65
C TYR A 217 -13.69 23.47 -2.07
N ASP A 218 -12.79 23.62 -3.04
CA ASP A 218 -13.16 23.74 -4.44
C ASP A 218 -13.73 22.39 -4.90
N VAL A 219 -14.99 22.37 -5.30
CA VAL A 219 -15.65 21.20 -5.90
C VAL A 219 -14.80 20.61 -7.03
N ASN A 220 -14.03 21.47 -7.71
CA ASN A 220 -13.08 21.07 -8.72
C ASN A 220 -12.00 20.10 -8.18
N GLU A 221 -11.44 20.33 -6.99
CA GLU A 221 -10.44 19.43 -6.40
C GLU A 221 -11.01 18.05 -6.09
N TYR A 222 -12.24 18.01 -5.55
CA TYR A 222 -12.96 16.75 -5.34
C TYR A 222 -13.23 16.02 -6.65
N LEU A 223 -13.67 16.74 -7.69
CA LEU A 223 -13.92 16.17 -9.01
C LEU A 223 -12.62 15.69 -9.67
N MET A 224 -11.54 16.47 -9.62
CA MET A 224 -10.23 16.07 -10.15
C MET A 224 -9.68 14.84 -9.44
N GLY A 225 -9.87 14.70 -8.13
CA GLY A 225 -9.51 13.50 -7.38
C GLY A 225 -10.35 12.26 -7.70
N LYS A 226 -11.54 12.43 -8.29
CA LYS A 226 -12.46 11.34 -8.67
C LYS A 226 -12.45 11.05 -10.18
N VAL A 227 -11.79 11.86 -10.99
CA VAL A 227 -11.66 11.64 -12.44
C VAL A 227 -10.77 10.42 -12.66
N LEU A 228 -11.32 9.41 -13.34
CA LEU A 228 -10.57 8.24 -13.78
C LEU A 228 -9.75 8.63 -15.01
N MET A 229 -8.42 8.55 -14.89
CA MET A 229 -7.53 8.79 -16.02
C MET A 229 -7.48 7.56 -16.94
N VAL A 230 -6.96 7.69 -18.15
CA VAL A 230 -6.80 6.55 -19.10
C VAL A 230 -5.96 5.45 -18.47
N GLU A 231 -5.01 5.85 -17.64
CA GLU A 231 -4.15 5.00 -16.84
C GLU A 231 -4.97 4.20 -15.82
N ASP A 232 -6.05 4.74 -15.27
CA ASP A 232 -6.90 4.07 -14.26
C ASP A 232 -7.82 3.00 -14.85
N VAL A 233 -8.22 3.18 -16.11
CA VAL A 233 -9.14 2.27 -16.81
C VAL A 233 -8.41 1.07 -17.42
N ARG A 234 -7.15 1.22 -17.84
CA ARG A 234 -6.37 0.13 -18.44
C ARG A 234 -6.09 -1.00 -17.44
N LYS A 235 -5.78 -2.21 -17.90
CA LYS A 235 -5.28 -3.22 -16.96
C LYS A 235 -3.86 -2.83 -16.54
N PRO A 236 -3.44 -3.06 -15.28
CA PRO A 236 -2.08 -2.71 -14.86
C PRO A 236 -0.93 -3.29 -15.72
N PRO A 237 -1.02 -4.51 -16.29
CA PRO A 237 -0.04 -4.96 -17.27
C PRO A 237 -0.05 -4.19 -18.60
N ASP A 238 -1.04 -3.37 -18.90
CA ASP A 238 -1.09 -2.57 -20.13
C ASP A 238 -0.51 -1.15 -19.92
N LEU A 239 -0.12 -0.81 -18.69
CA LEU A 239 0.47 0.49 -18.33
C LEU A 239 1.99 0.52 -18.55
N ASN A 240 2.67 -0.59 -18.25
CA ASN A 240 4.09 -0.73 -18.52
C ASN A 240 4.29 -1.27 -19.94
N CYS A 241 5.14 -0.59 -20.71
CA CYS A 241 5.42 -0.87 -22.12
C CYS A 241 5.76 -2.35 -22.38
N ARG A 242 5.43 -2.75 -23.61
CA ARG A 242 5.48 -4.07 -24.27
C ARG A 242 6.31 -5.19 -23.60
N PRO A 243 5.80 -6.44 -23.60
CA PRO A 243 6.62 -7.61 -23.27
C PRO A 243 7.82 -7.74 -24.22
N LEU A 244 8.96 -8.20 -23.70
CA LEU A 244 10.23 -8.36 -24.43
C LEU A 244 10.14 -9.31 -25.65
N SER A 245 9.07 -10.08 -25.77
CA SER A 245 8.87 -11.10 -26.80
C SER A 245 8.25 -10.60 -28.12
N LEU A 246 7.89 -9.31 -28.22
CA LEU A 246 7.30 -8.78 -29.46
C LEU A 246 8.37 -8.11 -30.34
N PRO A 247 8.53 -8.51 -31.62
CA PRO A 247 9.45 -7.84 -32.53
C PRO A 247 9.06 -6.36 -32.72
N ILE A 248 10.08 -5.51 -32.84
CA ILE A 248 10.01 -4.03 -32.87
C ILE A 248 9.21 -3.48 -34.07
N THR A 249 8.72 -4.32 -34.98
CA THR A 249 8.09 -3.87 -36.22
C THR A 249 6.65 -3.37 -36.03
N SER A 250 6.43 -2.15 -36.51
CA SER A 250 5.15 -1.51 -36.80
C SER A 250 4.53 -0.67 -35.69
N ILE A 251 5.17 0.48 -35.43
CA ILE A 251 4.41 1.72 -35.21
C ILE A 251 3.92 2.17 -36.60
N LYS A 252 2.82 1.62 -37.09
CA LYS A 252 2.00 2.33 -38.07
C LYS A 252 0.98 3.14 -37.28
N HIS A 253 1.34 4.39 -37.02
CA HIS A 253 0.37 5.43 -36.68
C HIS A 253 -0.70 5.47 -37.78
N LYS A 254 -1.85 4.85 -37.52
CA LYS A 254 -3.05 5.05 -38.33
C LYS A 254 -3.80 6.23 -37.74
N TYR A 255 -3.26 7.44 -37.95
CA TYR A 255 -4.09 8.63 -37.91
C TYR A 255 -4.91 8.66 -39.20
N PRO A 256 -6.25 8.67 -39.18
CA PRO A 256 -7.00 9.11 -40.34
C PRO A 256 -6.69 10.59 -40.53
N ALA A 257 -5.94 10.91 -41.59
CA ALA A 257 -5.82 12.27 -42.09
C ALA A 257 -7.22 12.75 -42.44
N GLY A 258 -7.77 13.65 -41.64
CA GLY A 258 -8.94 14.45 -42.02
C GLY A 258 -8.51 15.30 -43.20
N THR A 259 -9.08 15.01 -44.37
CA THR A 259 -8.87 15.76 -45.60
C THR A 259 -9.40 17.17 -45.46
N ASP A 260 -8.50 18.15 -45.61
CA ASP A 260 -8.83 19.50 -46.00
C ASP A 260 -9.64 19.48 -47.30
N GLY A 261 -10.75 20.20 -47.29
CA GLY A 261 -11.63 20.42 -48.44
C GLY A 261 -12.21 21.81 -48.40
N TYR A 262 -11.36 22.81 -48.63
CA TYR A 262 -11.75 24.14 -49.11
C TYR A 262 -12.16 24.04 -50.60
N GLN A 263 -13.00 24.98 -51.05
CA GLN A 263 -13.70 25.12 -52.35
C GLN A 263 -15.13 24.55 -52.33
N ARG A 264 -16.21 25.31 -52.54
CA ARG A 264 -16.44 26.54 -53.31
C ARG A 264 -17.44 27.46 -52.60
#